data_AF-A0A4C1W061-F1
#
_entry.id   AF-A0A4C1W061-F1
#
_cell.length_a   1.000
_cell.length_b   1.000
_cell.length_c   1.000
_cell.angle_alpha   90.00
_cell.angle_beta   90.00
_cell.angle_gamma   90.00
#
_symmetry.space_group_name_H-M   'P 1'
#
loop_
_entity.id
_entity.type
_entity.pdbx_description
1 polymer ?
#
loop_
_entity_poly.entity_id
_entity_poly.type
_entity_poly.pdbx_seq_one_letter_code
_entity_poly.pdbx_strand_id
1 'polypeptide(L)'
;MVLQVLKYEEYAWPVIGDFKMVGFLMGMQGGYTKYPCYICLWDSRADALHYQQHSWTQRSEFQIGQHNVKNEPIVKPDHILMPPLHIKLGLMKQFVKALRQDSEAFQYLKSFFPKLSEAKIKAGIFIGPQIKKIMASEQFLRLLSTHEKQAWLSLKAVIHGFLGNRKAENYTELITDMLHNFKVMGCRMSLKVHMLHAHLDKFKDNLGAYSEEQGNVSTKM
;
A
#
# COMPACT_ATOMS: atom_id res chain seq x y z
N MET A 1 26.75 9.63 -8.28
CA MET A 1 25.41 9.15 -7.85
C MET A 1 25.11 7.83 -8.55
N VAL A 2 24.47 6.83 -7.91
CA VAL A 2 24.22 5.49 -8.50
C VAL A 2 23.54 5.58 -9.88
N LEU A 3 22.58 6.50 -10.05
CA LEU A 3 21.88 6.70 -11.32
C LEU A 3 22.78 7.15 -12.49
N GLN A 4 23.89 7.85 -12.21
CA GLN A 4 24.87 8.23 -13.24
C GLN A 4 25.65 7.01 -13.73
N VAL A 5 26.03 6.11 -12.80
CA VAL A 5 26.70 4.85 -13.15
C VAL A 5 25.78 3.94 -13.95
N LEU A 6 24.48 3.93 -13.62
CA LEU A 6 23.45 3.21 -14.36
C LEU A 6 23.04 3.90 -15.67
N LYS A 7 23.59 5.10 -15.96
CA LYS A 7 23.25 5.94 -17.11
C LYS A 7 21.73 6.09 -17.25
N TYR A 8 21.05 6.42 -16.15
CA TYR A 8 19.59 6.49 -16.13
C TYR A 8 19.03 7.49 -17.15
N GLU A 9 19.71 8.61 -17.39
CA GLU A 9 19.31 9.58 -18.41
C GLU A 9 19.32 8.99 -19.82
N GLU A 10 20.23 8.06 -20.11
CA GLU A 10 20.37 7.39 -21.41
C GLU A 10 19.31 6.28 -21.58
N TYR A 11 19.13 5.44 -20.56
CA TYR A 11 18.35 4.21 -20.69
C TYR A 11 16.95 4.26 -20.08
N ALA A 12 16.68 5.23 -19.19
CA ALA A 12 15.41 5.40 -18.49
C ALA A 12 14.86 4.07 -17.92
N TRP A 13 15.68 3.33 -17.17
CA TRP A 13 15.27 2.03 -16.62
C TRP A 13 13.99 2.14 -15.77
N PRO A 14 13.07 1.15 -15.82
CA PRO A 14 11.97 1.11 -14.89
C PRO A 14 12.46 1.03 -13.44
N VAL A 15 11.84 1.81 -12.54
CA VAL A 15 12.20 1.88 -11.12
C VAL A 15 11.08 1.34 -10.27
N ILE A 16 11.40 0.42 -9.36
CA ILE A 16 10.47 -0.09 -8.36
C ILE A 16 11.11 0.04 -6.98
N GLY A 17 10.29 0.40 -5.99
CA GLY A 17 10.75 0.54 -4.63
C GLY A 17 9.62 0.93 -3.70
N ASP A 18 9.93 0.94 -2.40
CA ASP A 18 9.01 1.44 -1.40
C ASP A 18 8.60 2.91 -1.68
N PHE A 19 7.35 3.27 -1.35
CA PHE A 19 6.84 4.61 -1.61
C PHE A 19 7.65 5.75 -0.98
N LYS A 20 8.40 5.49 0.09
CA LYS A 20 9.34 6.47 0.67
C LYS A 20 10.53 6.69 -0.26
N MET A 21 11.13 5.63 -0.80
CA MET A 21 12.15 5.73 -1.84
C MET A 21 11.61 6.38 -3.11
N VAL A 22 10.40 6.02 -3.57
CA VAL A 22 9.75 6.69 -4.71
C VAL A 22 9.58 8.18 -4.44
N GLY A 23 9.09 8.55 -3.25
CA GLY A 23 8.99 9.96 -2.85
C GLY A 23 10.33 10.68 -2.89
N PHE A 24 11.40 10.05 -2.39
CA PHE A 24 12.75 10.61 -2.45
C PHE A 24 13.23 10.83 -3.90
N LEU A 25 13.06 9.84 -4.78
CA LEU A 25 13.45 9.93 -6.19
C LEU A 25 12.62 10.97 -6.95
N MET A 26 11.37 11.18 -6.56
CA MET A 26 10.49 12.21 -7.10
C MET A 26 10.69 13.59 -6.44
N GLY A 27 11.71 13.75 -5.59
CA GLY A 27 12.00 15.01 -4.92
C GLY A 27 10.94 15.44 -3.89
N MET A 28 10.06 14.53 -3.49
CA MET A 28 8.95 14.79 -2.58
C MET A 28 9.41 14.92 -1.12
N GLN A 29 8.74 15.78 -0.37
CA GLN A 29 8.90 15.92 1.07
C GLN A 29 8.44 14.65 1.79
N GLY A 30 9.32 14.07 2.60
CA GLY A 30 8.99 12.93 3.47
C GLY A 30 8.15 13.30 4.69
N GLY A 31 7.65 12.28 5.39
CA GLY A 31 6.83 12.45 6.60
C GLY A 31 5.33 12.51 6.30
N TYR A 32 4.55 13.08 7.23
CA TYR A 32 3.10 13.23 7.08
C TYR A 32 2.78 14.57 6.39
N THR A 33 2.80 14.54 5.05
CA THR A 33 2.63 15.72 4.18
C THR A 33 1.23 15.78 3.59
N LYS A 34 0.79 16.99 3.18
CA LYS A 34 -0.55 17.22 2.64
C LYS A 34 -0.76 16.54 1.29
N TYR A 35 0.22 16.62 0.39
CA TYR A 35 0.16 16.07 -0.97
C TYR A 35 1.24 15.00 -1.21
N PRO A 36 1.15 13.81 -0.58
CA PRO A 36 2.18 12.78 -0.66
C PRO A 36 2.15 11.98 -1.98
N CYS A 37 1.10 12.12 -2.79
CA CYS A 37 1.01 11.45 -4.09
C CYS A 37 1.85 12.21 -5.13
N TYR A 38 2.70 11.47 -5.86
CA TYR A 38 3.51 12.00 -6.95
C TYR A 38 2.76 12.05 -8.29
N ILE A 39 1.53 11.51 -8.36
CA ILE A 39 0.71 11.47 -9.58
C ILE A 39 -0.36 12.57 -9.56
N CYS A 40 -0.97 12.82 -8.40
CA CYS A 40 -2.01 13.84 -8.24
C CYS A 40 -1.86 14.62 -6.93
N LEU A 41 -2.62 15.70 -6.80
CA LEU A 41 -2.71 16.55 -5.61
C LEU A 41 -3.72 15.98 -4.61
N TRP A 42 -3.61 14.68 -4.30
CA TRP A 42 -4.40 14.03 -3.25
C TRP A 42 -4.13 14.65 -1.88
N ASP A 43 -5.14 15.24 -1.26
CA ASP A 43 -5.04 15.82 0.09
C ASP A 43 -5.17 14.73 1.15
N SER A 44 -4.04 14.30 1.70
CA SER A 44 -3.96 13.26 2.74
C SER A 44 -4.61 13.65 4.08
N ARG A 45 -5.01 14.92 4.24
CA ARG A 45 -5.65 15.47 5.43
C ARG A 45 -7.16 15.60 5.26
N ALA A 46 -7.67 15.45 4.04
CA ALA A 46 -9.10 15.54 3.73
C ALA A 46 -9.84 14.20 3.97
N ASP A 47 -9.76 13.67 5.20
CA ASP A 47 -10.27 12.33 5.57
C ASP A 47 -11.73 12.08 5.13
N ALA A 48 -12.59 13.10 5.20
CA ALA A 48 -13.99 12.99 4.80
C ALA A 48 -14.18 12.71 3.29
N LEU A 49 -13.24 13.14 2.45
CA LEU A 49 -13.30 13.02 0.99
C LEU A 49 -12.67 11.73 0.47
N HIS A 50 -11.81 11.06 1.25
CA HIS A 50 -10.94 9.99 0.74
C HIS A 50 -11.68 8.84 0.05
N TYR A 51 -12.80 8.38 0.61
CA TYR A 51 -13.64 7.32 0.04
C TYR A 51 -14.87 7.84 -0.74
N GLN A 52 -14.87 9.12 -1.11
CA GLN A 52 -15.94 9.74 -1.89
C GLN A 52 -15.39 10.31 -3.20
N GLN A 53 -14.24 10.95 -3.12
CA GLN A 53 -13.57 11.58 -4.25
C GLN A 53 -12.50 10.65 -4.82
N HIS A 54 -12.78 10.13 -6.00
CA HIS A 54 -11.86 9.33 -6.79
C HIS A 54 -10.85 10.20 -7.54
N SER A 55 -11.31 11.30 -8.15
CA SER A 55 -10.50 12.15 -9.02
C SER A 55 -9.90 13.34 -8.28
N TRP A 56 -8.59 13.53 -8.39
CA TRP A 56 -7.85 14.64 -7.82
C TRP A 56 -7.09 15.35 -8.94
N THR A 57 -6.79 16.64 -8.75
CA THR A 57 -6.02 17.42 -9.72
C THR A 57 -4.72 16.71 -10.05
N GLN A 58 -4.47 16.43 -11.33
CA GLN A 58 -3.24 15.77 -11.76
C GLN A 58 -2.03 16.64 -11.43
N ARG A 59 -0.93 16.01 -11.05
CA ARG A 59 0.34 16.70 -10.82
C ARG A 59 1.07 16.80 -12.16
N SER A 60 0.94 17.94 -12.82
CA SER A 60 1.67 18.24 -14.07
C SER A 60 3.11 18.67 -13.82
N GLU A 61 3.37 19.34 -12.69
CA GLU A 61 4.66 19.98 -12.42
C GLU A 61 5.21 19.64 -11.03
N PHE A 62 6.55 19.62 -10.93
CA PHE A 62 7.31 19.41 -9.71
C PHE A 62 8.06 20.68 -9.30
N GLN A 63 7.34 21.80 -9.21
CA GLN A 63 7.93 23.06 -8.78
C GLN A 63 8.35 22.99 -7.30
N ILE A 64 9.64 23.23 -7.03
CA ILE A 64 10.20 23.23 -5.68
C ILE A 64 9.47 24.24 -4.80
N GLY A 65 9.12 23.83 -3.58
CA GLY A 65 8.40 24.63 -2.61
C GLY A 65 6.87 24.55 -2.73
N GLN A 66 6.34 23.98 -3.81
CA GLN A 66 4.90 23.78 -3.99
C GLN A 66 4.49 22.32 -3.80
N HIS A 67 3.26 22.10 -3.33
CA HIS A 67 2.62 20.78 -3.27
C HIS A 67 3.52 19.65 -2.72
N ASN A 68 4.29 19.97 -1.69
CA ASN A 68 5.25 19.08 -1.02
C ASN A 68 6.44 18.59 -1.88
N VAL A 69 6.83 19.34 -2.91
CA VAL A 69 8.08 19.10 -3.64
C VAL A 69 9.21 19.88 -2.96
N LYS A 70 10.29 19.17 -2.62
CA LYS A 70 11.47 19.71 -1.93
C LYS A 70 12.70 19.79 -2.84
N ASN A 71 12.85 18.86 -3.77
CA ASN A 71 13.97 18.79 -4.70
C ASN A 71 13.44 18.49 -6.11
N GLU A 72 14.31 18.61 -7.10
CA GLU A 72 14.01 18.15 -8.46
C GLU A 72 13.87 16.62 -8.49
N PRO A 73 12.88 16.08 -9.23
CA PRO A 73 12.80 14.66 -9.50
C PRO A 73 14.04 14.18 -10.27
N ILE A 74 14.62 13.07 -9.85
CA ILE A 74 15.77 12.42 -10.50
C ILE A 74 15.38 11.19 -11.31
N VAL A 75 14.09 10.86 -11.36
CA VAL A 75 13.50 9.82 -12.21
C VAL A 75 12.20 10.32 -12.83
N LYS A 76 11.79 9.72 -13.95
CA LYS A 76 10.55 10.11 -14.62
C LYS A 76 9.34 9.40 -13.98
N PRO A 77 8.21 10.10 -13.73
CA PRO A 77 7.03 9.51 -13.08
C PRO A 77 6.46 8.26 -13.78
N ASP A 78 6.48 8.25 -15.10
CA ASP A 78 5.97 7.17 -15.98
C ASP A 78 6.87 5.92 -15.99
N HIS A 79 8.11 6.03 -15.48
CA HIS A 79 9.03 4.90 -15.35
C HIS A 79 9.00 4.26 -13.95
N ILE A 80 8.17 4.78 -13.04
CA ILE A 80 7.97 4.18 -11.70
C ILE A 80 6.93 3.07 -11.79
N LEU A 81 7.31 1.88 -11.35
CA LEU A 81 6.43 0.73 -11.21
C LEU A 81 5.76 0.71 -9.84
N MET A 82 4.47 0.32 -9.83
CA MET A 82 3.74 0.15 -8.57
C MET A 82 4.27 -1.06 -7.78
N PRO A 83 4.69 -0.89 -6.51
CA PRO A 83 5.31 -1.95 -5.71
C PRO A 83 4.26 -2.86 -5.02
N PRO A 84 3.95 -4.07 -5.56
CA PRO A 84 2.80 -4.86 -5.10
C PRO A 84 2.98 -5.35 -3.65
N LEU A 85 4.21 -5.70 -3.28
CA LEU A 85 4.56 -6.10 -1.92
C LEU A 85 4.27 -4.97 -0.94
N HIS A 86 4.79 -3.78 -1.19
CA HIS A 86 4.59 -2.65 -0.28
C HIS A 86 3.12 -2.26 -0.16
N ILE A 87 2.34 -2.36 -1.24
CA ILE A 87 0.89 -2.16 -1.22
C ILE A 87 0.20 -3.18 -0.32
N LYS A 88 0.49 -4.48 -0.52
CA LYS A 88 -0.02 -5.57 0.33
C LYS A 88 0.28 -5.34 1.82
N LEU A 89 1.52 -4.95 2.15
CA LEU A 89 1.90 -4.60 3.53
C LEU A 89 1.10 -3.41 4.07
N GLY A 90 0.85 -2.39 3.24
CA GLY A 90 0.04 -1.23 3.60
C GLY A 90 -1.42 -1.55 3.84
N LEU A 91 -2.02 -2.42 3.03
CA LEU A 91 -3.41 -2.85 3.21
C LEU A 91 -3.58 -3.61 4.53
N MET A 92 -2.68 -4.56 4.82
CA MET A 92 -2.68 -5.28 6.09
C MET A 92 -2.54 -4.31 7.28
N LYS A 93 -1.65 -3.34 7.15
CA LYS A 93 -1.46 -2.31 8.17
C LYS A 93 -2.74 -1.52 8.44
N GLN A 94 -3.44 -1.08 7.39
CA GLN A 94 -4.66 -0.30 7.55
C GLN A 94 -5.80 -1.14 8.15
N PHE A 95 -5.94 -2.39 7.74
CA PHE A 95 -6.90 -3.34 8.34
C PHE A 95 -6.66 -3.49 9.84
N VAL A 96 -5.43 -3.85 10.25
CA VAL A 96 -5.14 -4.08 11.69
C VAL A 96 -5.27 -2.82 12.52
N LYS A 97 -4.93 -1.64 11.97
CA LYS A 97 -5.13 -0.37 12.67
C LYS A 97 -6.59 -0.02 12.92
N ALA A 98 -7.52 -0.56 12.12
CA ALA A 98 -8.95 -0.35 12.29
C ALA A 98 -9.60 -1.43 13.17
N LEU A 99 -8.90 -2.52 13.50
CA LEU A 99 -9.39 -3.47 14.49
C LEU A 99 -9.51 -2.82 15.86
N ARG A 100 -10.57 -3.20 16.57
CA ARG A 100 -10.74 -2.87 17.99
C ARG A 100 -9.64 -3.52 18.83
N GLN A 101 -8.93 -2.74 19.65
CA GLN A 101 -7.81 -3.26 20.45
C GLN A 101 -8.25 -4.21 21.57
N ASP A 102 -9.50 -4.10 22.01
CA ASP A 102 -10.13 -4.95 23.01
C ASP A 102 -10.84 -6.18 22.41
N SER A 103 -10.84 -6.36 21.09
CA SER A 103 -11.51 -7.51 20.45
C SER A 103 -10.72 -8.80 20.59
N GLU A 104 -11.45 -9.93 20.58
CA GLU A 104 -10.85 -11.27 20.58
C GLU A 104 -9.92 -11.47 19.37
N ALA A 105 -10.26 -10.91 18.21
CA ALA A 105 -9.41 -10.95 17.03
C ALA A 105 -8.06 -10.25 17.27
N PHE A 106 -8.04 -9.09 17.93
CA PHE A 106 -6.79 -8.39 18.24
C PHE A 106 -5.96 -9.15 19.29
N GLN A 107 -6.62 -9.69 20.33
CA GLN A 107 -5.94 -10.56 21.31
C GLN A 107 -5.35 -11.81 20.65
N TYR A 108 -6.06 -12.40 19.70
CA TYR A 108 -5.58 -13.54 18.91
C TYR A 108 -4.34 -13.19 18.10
N LEU A 109 -4.25 -12.00 17.49
CA LEU A 109 -3.02 -11.59 16.79
C LEU A 109 -1.80 -11.57 17.73
N LYS A 110 -1.98 -11.19 19.00
CA LYS A 110 -0.92 -11.18 20.02
C LYS A 110 -0.45 -12.59 20.37
N SER A 111 -1.38 -13.51 20.63
CA SER A 111 -1.03 -14.90 20.96
C SER A 111 -0.53 -15.69 19.74
N PHE A 112 -1.03 -15.39 18.54
CA PHE A 112 -0.64 -16.05 17.29
C PHE A 112 0.77 -15.65 16.82
N PHE A 113 1.21 -14.44 17.17
CA PHE A 113 2.57 -13.96 16.88
C PHE A 113 3.32 -13.57 18.17
N PRO A 114 3.69 -14.54 19.02
CA PRO A 114 4.28 -14.25 20.33
C PRO A 114 5.66 -13.57 20.25
N LYS A 115 6.32 -13.63 19.08
CA LYS A 115 7.59 -12.94 18.82
C LYS A 115 7.42 -11.48 18.36
N LEU A 116 6.20 -11.02 18.08
CA LEU A 116 5.92 -9.62 17.77
C LEU A 116 5.53 -8.89 19.05
N SER A 117 6.09 -7.69 19.23
CA SER A 117 5.63 -6.81 20.30
C SER A 117 4.22 -6.30 20.01
N GLU A 118 3.45 -6.02 21.07
CA GLU A 118 2.12 -5.43 20.94
C GLU A 118 2.15 -4.11 20.15
N ALA A 119 3.20 -3.29 20.31
CA ALA A 119 3.39 -2.08 19.52
C ALA A 119 3.49 -2.36 18.01
N LYS A 120 4.19 -3.42 17.59
CA LYS A 120 4.27 -3.82 16.17
C LYS A 120 2.91 -4.28 15.66
N ILE A 121 2.18 -5.07 16.44
CA ILE A 121 0.84 -5.56 16.09
C ILE A 121 -0.13 -4.39 15.96
N LYS A 122 -0.19 -3.50 16.96
CA LYS A 122 -1.02 -2.28 16.95
C LYS A 122 -0.69 -1.35 15.78
N ALA A 123 0.58 -1.26 15.41
CA ALA A 123 1.01 -0.49 14.24
C ALA A 123 0.75 -1.19 12.91
N GLY A 124 0.24 -2.42 12.91
CA GLY A 124 -0.02 -3.22 11.71
C GLY A 124 1.24 -3.65 10.98
N ILE A 125 2.37 -3.78 11.68
CA ILE A 125 3.68 -4.08 11.09
C ILE A 125 3.86 -5.59 11.01
N PHE A 126 3.62 -6.13 9.82
CA PHE A 126 3.81 -7.54 9.48
C PHE A 126 4.74 -7.68 8.27
N ILE A 127 5.42 -8.82 8.18
CA ILE A 127 6.16 -9.22 6.97
C ILE A 127 5.34 -10.22 6.13
N GLY A 128 5.70 -10.39 4.85
CA GLY A 128 5.01 -11.29 3.92
C GLY A 128 4.67 -12.67 4.50
N PRO A 129 5.63 -13.41 5.10
CA PRO A 129 5.34 -14.70 5.73
C PRO A 129 4.32 -14.66 6.88
N GLN A 130 4.30 -13.58 7.67
CA GLN A 130 3.33 -13.43 8.76
C GLN A 130 1.92 -13.18 8.19
N ILE A 131 1.81 -12.33 7.18
CA ILE A 131 0.54 -12.08 6.47
C ILE A 131 0.00 -13.38 5.90
N LYS A 132 0.84 -14.17 5.21
CA LYS A 132 0.46 -15.48 4.67
C LYS A 132 -0.06 -16.42 5.76
N LYS A 133 0.60 -16.48 6.93
CA LYS A 133 0.17 -17.31 8.06
C LYS A 133 -1.20 -16.90 8.60
N ILE A 134 -1.44 -15.62 8.86
CA ILE A 134 -2.72 -15.18 9.41
C ILE A 134 -3.86 -15.27 8.39
N MET A 135 -3.58 -15.10 7.08
CA MET A 135 -4.56 -15.30 6.02
C MET A 135 -5.04 -16.74 5.89
N ALA A 136 -4.23 -17.71 6.29
CA ALA A 136 -4.59 -19.12 6.36
C ALA A 136 -5.34 -19.49 7.66
N SER A 137 -5.41 -18.60 8.64
CA SER A 137 -6.05 -18.89 9.93
C SER A 137 -7.58 -18.78 9.85
N GLU A 138 -8.27 -19.92 9.92
CA GLU A 138 -9.73 -19.93 10.08
C GLU A 138 -10.17 -19.39 11.44
N GLN A 139 -9.38 -19.66 12.49
CA GLN A 139 -9.68 -19.16 13.83
C GLN A 139 -9.74 -17.63 13.84
N PHE A 140 -8.75 -16.96 13.23
CA PHE A 140 -8.78 -15.50 13.12
C PHE A 140 -10.06 -15.01 12.45
N LEU A 141 -10.45 -15.62 11.33
CA LEU A 141 -11.68 -15.29 10.60
C LEU A 141 -12.95 -15.46 11.44
N ARG A 142 -12.99 -16.44 12.35
CA ARG A 142 -14.14 -16.68 13.26
C ARG A 142 -14.24 -15.64 14.37
N LEU A 143 -13.12 -15.04 14.78
CA LEU A 143 -13.06 -14.03 15.85
C LEU A 143 -13.36 -12.60 15.36
N LEU A 144 -13.43 -12.38 14.04
CA LEU A 144 -13.78 -11.08 13.46
C LEU A 144 -15.27 -10.79 13.61
N SER A 145 -15.62 -9.56 13.97
CA SER A 145 -17.00 -9.07 13.86
C SER A 145 -17.46 -9.05 12.40
N THR A 146 -18.76 -8.89 12.15
CA THR A 146 -19.34 -8.93 10.81
C THR A 146 -18.64 -7.98 9.82
N HIS A 147 -18.44 -6.71 10.19
CA HIS A 147 -17.80 -5.73 9.32
C HIS A 147 -16.30 -6.02 9.11
N GLU A 148 -15.59 -6.38 10.18
CA GLU A 148 -14.17 -6.76 10.09
C GLU A 148 -13.99 -8.01 9.22
N LYS A 149 -14.92 -8.96 9.27
CA LYS A 149 -14.91 -10.19 8.48
C LYS A 149 -15.09 -9.90 7.00
N GLN A 150 -16.01 -9.01 6.62
CA GLN A 150 -16.19 -8.59 5.22
C GLN A 150 -14.96 -7.86 4.68
N ALA A 151 -14.39 -6.94 5.47
CA ALA A 151 -13.14 -6.26 5.13
C ALA A 151 -11.96 -7.24 5.00
N TRP A 152 -11.89 -8.27 5.84
CA TRP A 152 -10.86 -9.29 5.77
C TRP A 152 -10.98 -10.20 4.55
N LEU A 153 -12.20 -10.66 4.24
CA LEU A 153 -12.45 -11.51 3.07
C LEU A 153 -12.18 -10.77 1.77
N SER A 154 -12.64 -9.52 1.65
CA SER A 154 -12.35 -8.67 0.48
C SER A 154 -10.86 -8.34 0.36
N LEU A 155 -10.15 -8.08 1.48
CA LEU A 155 -8.68 -7.96 1.47
C LEU A 155 -7.99 -9.25 0.97
N LYS A 156 -8.42 -10.42 1.43
CA LYS A 156 -7.90 -11.71 0.94
C LYS A 156 -8.16 -11.88 -0.56
N ALA A 157 -9.33 -11.47 -1.05
CA ALA A 157 -9.66 -11.53 -2.46
C ALA A 157 -8.74 -10.63 -3.30
N VAL A 158 -8.52 -9.37 -2.90
CA VAL A 158 -7.57 -8.46 -3.58
C VAL A 158 -6.15 -8.99 -3.57
N ILE A 159 -5.70 -9.58 -2.45
CA ILE A 159 -4.34 -10.11 -2.37
C ILE A 159 -4.11 -11.30 -3.31
N HIS A 160 -5.11 -12.17 -3.48
CA HIS A 160 -4.98 -13.32 -4.39
C HIS A 160 -5.31 -12.99 -5.84
N GLY A 161 -6.36 -12.20 -6.08
CA GLY A 161 -6.89 -11.88 -7.40
C GLY A 161 -6.30 -10.63 -8.04
N PHE A 162 -5.52 -9.83 -7.32
CA PHE A 162 -4.86 -8.66 -7.90
C PHE A 162 -3.36 -8.61 -7.56
N LEU A 163 -2.99 -8.62 -6.28
CA LEU A 163 -1.59 -8.51 -5.85
C LEU A 163 -0.82 -9.84 -5.90
N GLY A 164 -1.41 -10.88 -6.49
CA GLY A 164 -0.82 -12.21 -6.66
C GLY A 164 -0.06 -12.36 -7.97
N ASN A 165 0.24 -13.62 -8.33
CA ASN A 165 0.96 -13.93 -9.58
C ASN A 165 0.12 -13.73 -10.84
N ARG A 166 -1.20 -13.84 -10.71
CA ARG A 166 -2.14 -13.66 -11.82
C ARG A 166 -3.22 -12.68 -11.38
N LYS A 167 -3.43 -11.68 -12.21
CA LYS A 167 -4.53 -10.72 -12.10
C LYS A 167 -5.81 -11.42 -12.59
N ALA A 168 -6.82 -11.46 -11.73
CA ALA A 168 -8.14 -11.97 -12.06
C ALA A 168 -8.83 -11.00 -13.04
N GLU A 169 -9.72 -11.51 -13.89
CA GLU A 169 -10.46 -10.68 -14.84
C GLU A 169 -11.33 -9.65 -14.11
N ASN A 170 -11.94 -10.04 -12.99
CA ASN A 170 -12.79 -9.21 -12.15
C ASN A 170 -12.04 -8.43 -11.04
N TYR A 171 -10.75 -8.12 -11.24
CA TYR A 171 -9.94 -7.48 -10.21
C TYR A 171 -10.46 -6.08 -9.81
N THR A 172 -11.11 -5.36 -10.72
CA THR A 172 -11.67 -4.03 -10.46
C THR A 172 -12.82 -4.12 -9.45
N GLU A 173 -13.68 -5.12 -9.57
CA GLU A 173 -14.76 -5.42 -8.62
C GLU A 173 -14.17 -5.79 -7.26
N LEU A 174 -13.15 -6.66 -7.22
CA LEU A 174 -12.48 -7.04 -5.97
C LEU A 174 -11.94 -5.83 -5.20
N ILE A 175 -11.32 -4.88 -5.91
CA ILE A 175 -10.77 -3.66 -5.31
C ILE A 175 -11.89 -2.74 -4.84
N THR A 176 -12.94 -2.58 -5.64
CA THR A 176 -14.12 -1.77 -5.30
C THR A 176 -14.79 -2.27 -4.02
N ASP A 177 -15.01 -3.59 -3.93
CA ASP A 177 -15.58 -4.25 -2.76
C ASP A 177 -14.69 -4.08 -1.52
N MET A 178 -13.37 -4.23 -1.67
CA MET A 178 -12.44 -4.02 -0.57
C MET A 178 -12.45 -2.57 -0.10
N LEU A 179 -12.47 -1.59 -1.00
CA LEU A 179 -12.51 -0.17 -0.65
C LEU A 179 -13.80 0.19 0.09
N HIS A 180 -14.94 -0.35 -0.35
CA HIS A 180 -16.21 -0.21 0.34
C HIS A 180 -16.15 -0.79 1.76
N ASN A 181 -15.72 -2.05 1.90
CA ASN A 181 -15.64 -2.70 3.21
C ASN A 181 -14.63 -2.04 4.14
N PHE A 182 -13.51 -1.52 3.61
CA PHE A 182 -12.54 -0.74 4.36
C PHE A 182 -13.16 0.55 4.89
N LYS A 183 -13.94 1.26 4.06
CA LYS A 183 -14.68 2.46 4.49
C LYS A 183 -15.65 2.12 5.62
N VAL A 184 -16.46 1.07 5.46
CA VAL A 184 -17.46 0.63 6.46
C VAL A 184 -16.79 0.22 7.78
N MET A 185 -15.65 -0.49 7.71
CA MET A 185 -14.86 -0.86 8.89
C MET A 185 -14.19 0.35 9.58
N GLY A 186 -14.12 1.52 8.92
CA GLY A 186 -13.45 2.70 9.45
C GLY A 186 -11.93 2.72 9.21
N CYS A 187 -11.44 1.95 8.24
CA CYS A 187 -10.05 2.08 7.78
C CYS A 187 -9.81 3.49 7.25
N ARG A 188 -8.73 4.15 7.70
CA ARG A 188 -8.29 5.40 7.06
C ARG A 188 -7.65 5.10 5.70
N MET A 189 -7.77 6.01 4.75
CA MET A 189 -7.08 5.87 3.46
C MET A 189 -5.61 6.24 3.62
N SER A 190 -4.72 5.26 3.43
CA SER A 190 -3.28 5.54 3.30
C SER A 190 -2.93 5.83 1.84
N LEU A 191 -1.73 6.36 1.58
CA LEU A 191 -1.21 6.54 0.22
C LEU A 191 -1.34 5.25 -0.62
N LYS A 192 -1.10 4.09 -0.02
CA LYS A 192 -1.19 2.79 -0.72
C LYS A 192 -2.62 2.39 -1.06
N VAL A 193 -3.58 2.72 -0.19
CA VAL A 193 -5.01 2.53 -0.47
C VAL A 193 -5.46 3.52 -1.54
N HIS A 194 -4.98 4.76 -1.48
CA HIS A 194 -5.25 5.78 -2.49
C HIS A 194 -4.74 5.38 -3.88
N MET A 195 -3.56 4.76 -3.98
CA MET A 195 -3.04 4.26 -5.27
C MET A 195 -3.97 3.23 -5.91
N LEU A 196 -4.55 2.32 -5.12
CA LEU A 196 -5.55 1.37 -5.61
C LEU A 196 -6.87 2.06 -5.97
N HIS A 197 -7.25 3.07 -5.18
CA HIS A 197 -8.50 3.79 -5.39
C HIS A 197 -8.47 4.65 -6.65
N ALA A 198 -7.40 5.43 -6.89
CA ALA A 198 -7.40 6.48 -7.92
C ALA A 198 -6.43 6.25 -9.08
N HIS A 199 -5.50 5.30 -8.96
CA HIS A 199 -4.39 5.09 -9.90
C HIS A 199 -4.24 3.63 -10.33
N LEU A 200 -5.36 2.93 -10.46
CA LEU A 200 -5.39 1.52 -10.86
C LEU A 200 -4.81 1.31 -12.27
N ASP A 201 -4.89 2.34 -13.12
CA ASP A 201 -4.29 2.40 -14.47
C ASP A 201 -2.75 2.32 -14.46
N LYS A 202 -2.11 2.60 -13.32
CA LYS A 202 -0.64 2.55 -13.19
C LYS A 202 -0.09 1.16 -12.86
N PHE A 203 -0.97 0.18 -12.62
CA PHE A 203 -0.56 -1.19 -12.32
C PHE A 203 -0.38 -2.00 -13.61
N LYS A 204 0.80 -2.60 -13.78
CA LYS A 204 1.07 -3.54 -14.88
C LYS A 204 0.27 -4.83 -14.71
N ASP A 205 0.03 -5.54 -15.81
CA ASP A 205 -0.81 -6.76 -15.78
C ASP A 205 -0.22 -7.92 -14.98
N ASN A 206 1.11 -8.08 -14.99
CA ASN A 206 1.79 -9.14 -14.25
C ASN A 206 2.48 -8.59 -12.98
N LEU A 207 1.70 -8.26 -11.95
CA LEU A 207 2.24 -7.73 -10.68
C LEU A 207 3.14 -8.75 -9.96
N GLY A 208 2.89 -10.05 -10.10
CA GLY A 208 3.72 -11.10 -9.50
C GLY A 208 5.17 -11.07 -9.96
N ALA A 209 5.42 -10.76 -11.24
CA ALA A 209 6.77 -10.63 -11.78
C ALA A 209 7.56 -9.45 -11.19
N TYR A 210 6.87 -8.48 -10.59
CA TYR A 210 7.46 -7.29 -9.95
C TYR A 210 7.40 -7.37 -8.42
N SER A 211 7.09 -8.54 -7.85
CA SER A 211 7.06 -8.72 -6.41
C SER A 211 8.47 -8.62 -5.82
N GLU A 212 8.73 -7.57 -5.05
CA GLU A 212 9.99 -7.29 -4.36
C GLU A 212 10.28 -8.26 -3.19
N GLU A 213 9.56 -9.37 -3.08
CA GLU A 213 9.76 -10.37 -2.03
C GLU A 213 11.15 -10.98 -2.06
N GLN A 214 11.77 -11.13 -3.25
CA GLN A 214 13.13 -11.68 -3.38
C GLN A 214 14.22 -10.69 -2.95
N GLY A 215 14.04 -9.38 -3.16
CA GLY A 215 15.01 -8.34 -2.75
C GLY A 215 15.00 -8.02 -1.26
N ASN A 216 13.90 -8.29 -0.56
CA ASN A 216 13.75 -8.03 0.89
C ASN A 216 14.19 -9.20 1.78
N VAL A 217 14.53 -10.36 1.21
CA VAL A 217 15.06 -11.51 1.96
C VAL A 217 16.57 -11.35 2.23
N SER A 218 17.29 -10.65 1.36
CA SER A 218 18.75 -10.50 1.44
C SER A 218 19.25 -9.48 2.48
N THR A 219 18.37 -8.72 3.14
CA THR A 219 18.74 -7.75 4.20
C THR A 219 18.63 -8.33 5.62
N LYS A 220 18.57 -9.66 5.75
CA LYS A 220 18.58 -10.39 7.03
C LYS A 220 19.76 -11.37 7.17
N MET A 221 20.93 -10.99 6.67
CA MET A 221 22.20 -11.57 7.13
C MET A 221 22.92 -10.56 8.01
#